data_AF-A0A539EJD6-F1
#
_entry.id   AF-A0A539EJD6-F1
#
_cell.length_a   1.000
_cell.length_b   1.000
_cell.length_c   1.000
_cell.angle_alpha   90.00
_cell.angle_beta   90.00
_cell.angle_gamma   90.00
#
_symmetry.space_group_name_H-M   'P 1'
#
loop_
_entity.id
_entity.type
_entity.pdbx_description
1 polymer ?
#
loop_
_entity_poly.entity_id
_entity_poly.type
_entity_poly.pdbx_seq_one_letter_code
_entity_poly.pdbx_strand_id
1 'polypeptide(L)' 'MGLEQSIPDMRNRLQWIPPADLEYKYTEKFVATMEAQLVKARQELDELDKKA' A
#
# COMPACT_ATOMS: atom_id res chain seq x y z
N MET A 1 -12.64 -2.43 6.09
CA MET A 1 -11.33 -3.10 6.12
C MET A 1 -10.29 -2.05 5.77
N GLY A 2 -9.24 -1.89 6.58
CA GLY A 2 -8.24 -0.81 6.44
C GLY A 2 -7.14 -1.12 5.42
N LEU A 3 -6.40 -0.09 5.02
CA LEU A 3 -5.27 -0.19 4.06
C LEU A 3 -4.23 -1.25 4.46
N GLU A 4 -4.01 -1.41 5.76
CA GLU A 4 -3.04 -2.36 6.33
C GLU A 4 -3.37 -3.82 6.06
N GLN A 5 -4.66 -4.16 5.86
CA GLN A 5 -5.07 -5.52 5.51
C GLN A 5 -5.18 -5.73 3.99
N SER A 6 -5.47 -4.68 3.24
CA SER A 6 -5.61 -4.76 1.78
C SER A 6 -4.28 -4.88 1.04
N ILE A 7 -3.21 -4.25 1.54
CA ILE A 7 -1.87 -4.32 0.93
C ILE A 7 -1.33 -5.76 0.87
N PRO A 8 -1.31 -6.55 1.97
CA PRO A 8 -0.80 -7.91 1.91
C PRO A 8 -1.64 -8.83 1.03
N ASP A 9 -2.97 -8.63 0.94
CA ASP A 9 -3.83 -9.37 0.01
C ASP A 9 -3.47 -9.08 -1.45
N MET A 10 -3.30 -7.80 -1.80
CA MET A 10 -2.90 -7.40 -3.15
C MET A 10 -1.50 -7.87 -3.52
N ARG A 11 -0.54 -7.85 -2.59
CA ARG A 11 0.79 -8.46 -2.80
C ARG A 11 0.71 -9.96 -3.00
N ASN A 12 -0.17 -10.65 -2.27
CA ASN A 12 -0.40 -12.07 -2.48
C ASN A 12 -1.03 -12.35 -3.84
N ARG A 13 -1.88 -11.46 -4.37
CA ARG A 13 -2.43 -11.62 -5.72
C ARG A 13 -1.36 -11.49 -6.81
N LEU A 14 -0.40 -10.60 -6.63
CA LEU A 14 0.72 -10.41 -7.57
C LEU A 14 1.54 -11.68 -7.80
N GLN A 15 1.62 -12.61 -6.84
CA GLN A 15 2.37 -13.86 -7.01
C GLN A 15 1.77 -14.78 -8.10
N TRP A 16 0.49 -14.60 -8.43
CA TRP A 16 -0.24 -15.40 -9.41
C TRP A 16 -0.35 -14.72 -10.78
N ILE A 17 0.02 -13.44 -10.86
CA ILE A 17 -0.08 -12.64 -12.09
C ILE A 17 1.31 -12.57 -12.73
N PRO A 18 1.45 -12.88 -14.03
CA PRO A 18 2.73 -12.76 -14.71
C PRO A 18 3.26 -11.31 -14.67
N PRO A 19 4.56 -11.08 -14.39
CA PRO A 19 5.12 -9.72 -14.35
C PRO A 19 5.03 -8.94 -15.67
N ALA A 20 4.86 -9.65 -16.79
CA ALA A 20 4.67 -9.06 -18.11
C ALA A 20 3.26 -8.48 -18.30
N ASP A 21 2.29 -8.89 -17.48
CA ASP A 21 0.91 -8.45 -17.57
C ASP A 21 0.77 -6.97 -17.15
N LEU A 22 -0.15 -6.26 -17.81
CA LEU A 22 -0.56 -4.92 -17.41
C LEU A 22 -1.16 -4.94 -16.00
N GLU A 23 -1.92 -5.99 -15.66
CA GLU A 23 -2.55 -6.10 -14.34
C GLU A 23 -1.51 -6.16 -13.21
N TYR A 24 -0.38 -6.84 -13.43
CA TYR A 24 0.74 -6.86 -12.48
C TYR A 24 1.29 -5.44 -12.25
N LYS A 25 1.59 -4.72 -13.33
CA LYS A 25 2.16 -3.36 -13.25
C LYS A 25 1.23 -2.37 -12.57
N TYR A 26 -0.07 -2.45 -12.85
CA TYR A 26 -1.06 -1.58 -12.21
C TYR A 26 -1.22 -1.91 -10.73
N THR A 27 -1.32 -3.19 -10.39
CA THR A 27 -1.47 -3.65 -9.00
C THR A 27 -0.22 -3.33 -8.18
N GLU A 28 0.97 -3.50 -8.74
CA GLU A 28 2.25 -3.12 -8.12
C GLU A 28 2.31 -1.62 -7.82
N LYS A 29 1.99 -0.78 -8.82
CA LYS A 29 1.95 0.69 -8.63
C LYS A 29 0.91 1.11 -7.60
N PHE A 30 -0.24 0.44 -7.58
CA PHE A 30 -1.29 0.70 -6.62
C PHE A 30 -0.84 0.37 -5.19
N VAL A 31 -0.25 -0.81 -4.98
CA VAL A 31 0.33 -1.22 -3.69
C VAL A 31 1.37 -0.20 -3.21
N ALA A 32 2.30 0.20 -4.07
CA ALA A 32 3.33 1.19 -3.73
C ALA A 32 2.71 2.54 -3.32
N THR A 33 1.64 2.98 -4.00
CA THR A 33 0.94 4.22 -3.67
C THR A 33 0.23 4.10 -2.31
N MET A 34 -0.40 2.97 -2.02
CA MET A 34 -1.06 2.73 -0.74
C MET A 34 -0.06 2.67 0.42
N GLU A 35 1.09 1.99 0.24
CA GLU A 35 2.17 1.95 1.23
C GLU A 35 2.67 3.37 1.53
N ALA A 36 2.89 4.19 0.51
CA ALA A 36 3.32 5.58 0.69
C ALA A 36 2.28 6.42 1.46
N GLN A 37 0.99 6.25 1.17
CA GLN A 37 -0.08 6.93 1.92
C GLN A 37 -0.13 6.49 3.37
N LEU A 38 0.07 5.20 3.65
CA LEU A 38 0.10 4.66 5.01
C LEU A 38 1.27 5.23 5.81
N VAL A 39 2.46 5.31 5.20
CA VAL A 39 3.63 5.94 5.82
C VAL A 39 3.37 7.42 6.11
N LYS A 40 2.80 8.16 5.15
CA LYS A 40 2.45 9.57 5.34
C LYS A 40 1.43 9.78 6.46
N ALA A 41 0.38 8.96 6.50
CA ALA A 41 -0.63 9.01 7.56
C ALA A 41 -0.04 8.71 8.94
N ARG A 42 0.89 7.74 9.03
CA ARG A 42 1.62 7.46 10.29
C ARG A 42 2.52 8.63 10.70
N GLN A 43 3.22 9.26 9.77
CA GLN A 43 4.01 10.46 10.05
C GLN A 43 3.15 11.63 10.51
N GLU A 44 2.00 11.87 9.87
CA GLU A 44 1.05 12.91 10.28
C GLU A 44 0.46 12.63 11.68
N LEU A 45 0.19 11.36 12.01
CA LEU A 45 -0.23 10.97 13.35
C LEU A 45 0.88 11.19 14.39
N ASP A 46 2.13 10.82 14.10
CA ASP A 46 3.27 11.08 14.99
C ASP A 46 3.51 12.59 15.19
N GLU A 47 3.30 13.41 14.16
CA GLU A 47 3.38 14.87 14.26
C GLU A 47 2.24 15.47 15.09
N LEU A 48 1.04 14.92 14.99
CA LEU A 48 -0.10 15.30 15.82
C LEU A 48 0.11 14.92 17.29
N ASP A 49 0.63 13.72 17.55
CA ASP A 49 0.93 13.25 18.91
C ASP A 49 2.02 14.09 19.58
N LYS A 50 3.02 14.57 18.81
CA LYS A 50 4.05 15.50 19.30
C LYS A 50 3.57 16.94 19.52
N LYS A 51 2.41 17.32 18.97
CA LYS A 51 1.80 18.64 19.14
C LYS A 51 0.70 18.66 20.20
N ALA A 52 0.27 17.51 20.69
CA ALA A 52 -0.65 17.35 21.82
C ALA A 52 0.11 17.41 23.16
#